data_AF-X1TDZ7-F1
#
_entry.id   AF-X1TDZ7-F1
#
_cell.length_a   1.000
_cell.length_b   1.000
_cell.length_c   1.000
_cell.angle_alpha   90.00
_cell.angle_beta   90.00
_cell.angle_gamma   90.00
#
_symmetry.space_group_name_H-M   'P 1'
#
loop_
_entity.id
_entity.type
_entity.pdbx_description
1 polymer ?
#
loop_
_entity_poly.entity_id
_entity_poly.type
_entity_poly.pdbx_seq_one_letter_code
_entity_poly.pdbx_strand_id
1 'polypeptide(L)'
;MAEEVVDKVVGESGPKSKTLDIKLFGGEGYSDNLSIQLIQKHGMSNDTAKMLAKTYGDRAWEVCELSEASNKTWPRFGVPIAPNYPYISAEVRYACKEYACTIEDILSRRTRLAFLNKDAASAAIPMVADIMAEELGWTEDVKAEQIAAATKYIESYAGRIPDNQESTLRGKNYTNIEELFNAIDTDGSRFLDRAEVGELASTLGISLSEEELEAAFKQMDENGNDRVDLQEFESWCKYNAFPSKGLLLTFL
;
A
#
# COMPACT_ATOMS: atom_id res chain seq x y z
N MET A 1 31.44 3.84 11.55
CA MET A 1 30.72 4.16 12.80
C MET A 1 30.74 3.04 13.84
N ALA A 2 30.10 1.88 13.64
CA ALA A 2 30.08 0.84 14.68
C ALA A 2 31.48 0.28 14.99
N GLU A 3 32.29 0.04 13.95
CA GLU A 3 33.70 -0.38 14.07
C GLU A 3 34.53 0.63 14.88
N GLU A 4 34.50 1.92 14.50
CA GLU A 4 35.23 2.98 15.22
C GLU A 4 34.88 3.05 16.72
N VAL A 5 33.62 2.81 17.07
CA VAL A 5 33.18 2.78 18.48
C VAL A 5 33.78 1.58 19.20
N VAL A 6 33.75 0.40 18.58
CA VAL A 6 34.35 -0.81 19.15
C VAL A 6 35.85 -0.64 19.30
N ASP A 7 36.55 -0.16 18.27
CA ASP A 7 37.99 0.11 18.28
C ASP A 7 38.39 1.04 19.43
N LYS A 8 37.58 2.07 19.69
CA LYS A 8 37.80 3.00 20.80
C LYS A 8 37.61 2.35 22.18
N VAL A 9 36.71 1.38 22.30
CA VAL A 9 36.43 0.65 23.56
C VAL A 9 37.48 -0.43 23.84
N VAL A 10 37.90 -1.17 22.81
CA VAL A 10 38.85 -2.29 22.97
C VAL A 10 40.32 -1.86 22.90
N GLY A 11 40.60 -0.67 22.35
CA GLY A 11 41.95 -0.13 22.18
C GLY A 11 42.78 -0.89 21.14
N GLU A 12 44.06 -0.51 20.98
CA GLU A 12 44.97 -1.07 19.96
C GLU A 12 45.26 -2.58 20.12
N SER A 13 45.01 -3.14 21.32
CA SER A 13 45.16 -4.56 21.62
C SER A 13 43.94 -5.42 21.28
N GLY A 14 42.84 -4.80 20.84
CA GLY A 14 41.60 -5.51 20.53
C GLY A 14 41.64 -6.28 19.20
N PRO A 15 40.72 -7.25 19.01
CA PRO A 15 40.58 -7.94 17.73
C PRO A 15 40.11 -6.97 16.64
N LYS A 16 40.67 -7.10 15.43
CA LYS A 16 40.22 -6.32 14.27
C LYS A 16 38.77 -6.64 13.92
N SER A 17 38.03 -5.62 13.51
CA SER A 17 36.67 -5.78 12.99
C SER A 17 36.64 -6.75 11.80
N LYS A 18 35.59 -7.58 11.76
CA LYS A 18 35.26 -8.48 10.65
C LYS A 18 33.87 -8.21 10.08
N THR A 19 33.23 -7.12 10.50
CA THR A 19 31.83 -6.84 10.19
C THR A 19 31.57 -6.61 8.70
N LEU A 20 32.60 -6.23 7.93
CA LEU A 20 32.52 -6.10 6.48
C LEU A 20 32.25 -7.43 5.76
N ASP A 21 32.79 -8.54 6.29
CA ASP A 21 32.67 -9.86 5.68
C ASP A 21 31.50 -10.68 6.28
N ILE A 22 30.96 -10.24 7.40
CA ILE A 22 29.84 -10.89 8.06
C ILE A 22 28.55 -10.51 7.32
N LYS A 23 27.94 -11.51 6.68
CA LYS A 23 26.61 -11.35 6.10
C LYS A 23 25.59 -11.10 7.21
N LEU A 24 24.68 -10.17 6.95
CA LEU A 24 23.54 -9.95 7.82
C LEU A 24 22.57 -11.13 7.76
N PHE A 25 21.80 -11.29 8.83
CA PHE A 25 20.72 -12.27 8.91
C PHE A 25 19.77 -12.06 7.72
N GLY A 26 19.40 -13.14 7.01
CA GLY A 26 18.67 -13.05 5.74
C GLY A 26 19.55 -13.22 4.48
N GLY A 27 20.87 -13.01 4.59
CA GLY A 27 21.75 -12.85 3.42
C GLY A 27 22.56 -14.09 2.99
N GLU A 28 22.59 -15.17 3.76
CA GLU A 28 23.46 -16.32 3.46
C GLU A 28 22.97 -17.14 2.26
N GLY A 29 21.66 -17.43 2.19
CA GLY A 29 21.04 -18.25 1.15
C GLY A 29 20.26 -17.48 0.07
N TYR A 30 20.45 -16.16 -0.05
CA TYR A 30 19.75 -15.37 -1.06
C TYR A 30 20.21 -15.71 -2.48
N SER A 31 19.27 -15.79 -3.42
CA SER A 31 19.54 -15.91 -4.86
C SER A 31 18.49 -15.15 -5.67
N ASP A 32 18.84 -14.71 -6.88
CA ASP A 32 17.91 -13.97 -7.76
C ASP A 32 16.67 -14.81 -8.13
N ASN A 33 16.82 -16.13 -8.15
CA ASN A 33 15.76 -17.09 -8.46
C ASN A 33 14.91 -17.50 -7.25
N LEU A 34 15.20 -16.98 -6.06
CA LEU A 34 14.51 -17.36 -4.83
C LEU A 34 13.00 -17.15 -4.93
N SER A 35 12.55 -16.03 -5.50
CA SER A 35 11.13 -15.75 -5.72
C SER A 35 10.44 -16.82 -6.58
N ILE A 36 11.13 -17.35 -7.61
CA ILE A 36 10.61 -18.43 -8.47
C ILE A 36 10.49 -19.73 -7.67
N GLN A 37 11.50 -20.05 -6.85
CA GLN A 37 11.50 -21.24 -6.02
C GLN A 37 10.35 -21.21 -4.97
N LEU A 38 10.10 -20.05 -4.37
CA LEU A 38 8.98 -19.85 -3.43
C LEU A 38 7.62 -20.09 -4.11
N ILE A 39 7.43 -19.57 -5.34
CA ILE A 39 6.19 -19.80 -6.11
C ILE A 39 6.00 -21.28 -6.41
N GLN A 40 7.05 -21.97 -6.85
CA GLN A 40 6.97 -23.38 -7.23
C GLN A 40 6.68 -24.30 -6.04
N LYS A 41 7.31 -24.04 -4.88
CA LYS A 41 7.17 -24.89 -3.69
C LYS A 41 5.89 -24.59 -2.89
N HIS A 42 5.54 -23.30 -2.76
CA HIS A 42 4.47 -22.84 -1.88
C HIS A 42 3.26 -22.26 -2.62
N GLY A 43 3.20 -22.25 -3.95
CA GLY A 43 1.97 -21.90 -4.69
C GLY A 43 1.36 -20.53 -4.35
N MET A 44 2.21 -19.52 -4.14
CA MET A 44 1.83 -18.15 -3.78
C MET A 44 1.83 -17.19 -4.98
N SER A 45 1.33 -15.97 -4.76
CA SER A 45 1.33 -14.92 -5.79
C SER A 45 2.76 -14.45 -6.13
N ASN A 46 2.95 -13.96 -7.36
CA ASN A 46 4.26 -13.47 -7.81
C ASN A 46 4.74 -12.26 -6.99
N ASP A 47 3.82 -11.33 -6.70
CA ASP A 47 4.13 -10.11 -5.96
C ASP A 47 4.52 -10.41 -4.51
N THR A 48 3.80 -11.31 -3.84
CA THR A 48 4.15 -11.80 -2.50
C THR A 48 5.52 -12.47 -2.50
N ALA A 49 5.79 -13.39 -3.44
CA ALA A 49 7.07 -14.10 -3.49
C ALA A 49 8.27 -13.17 -3.72
N LYS A 50 8.13 -12.18 -4.61
CA LYS A 50 9.15 -11.16 -4.85
C LYS A 50 9.40 -10.30 -3.63
N MET A 51 8.32 -9.87 -2.97
CA MET A 51 8.40 -9.08 -1.75
C MET A 51 9.09 -9.86 -0.64
N LEU A 52 8.68 -11.10 -0.37
CA LEU A 52 9.28 -11.94 0.67
C LEU A 52 10.77 -12.19 0.42
N ALA A 53 11.15 -12.54 -0.82
CA ALA A 53 12.54 -12.75 -1.18
C ALA A 53 13.37 -11.46 -0.99
N LYS A 54 12.81 -10.28 -1.28
CA LYS A 54 13.48 -8.99 -1.11
C LYS A 54 13.61 -8.57 0.36
N THR A 55 12.58 -8.83 1.17
CA THR A 55 12.50 -8.38 2.57
C THR A 55 13.20 -9.32 3.52
N TYR A 56 12.98 -10.62 3.38
CA TYR A 56 13.45 -11.66 4.31
C TYR A 56 14.65 -12.44 3.79
N GLY A 57 14.96 -12.31 2.49
CA GLY A 57 16.05 -13.07 1.87
C GLY A 57 15.85 -14.57 2.07
N ASP A 58 16.87 -15.26 2.57
CA ASP A 58 16.82 -16.70 2.84
C ASP A 58 15.75 -17.10 3.88
N ARG A 59 15.35 -16.19 4.77
CA ARG A 59 14.29 -16.44 5.77
C ARG A 59 12.90 -16.47 5.17
N ALA A 60 12.73 -16.08 3.91
CA ALA A 60 11.45 -16.19 3.22
C ALA A 60 10.90 -17.62 3.28
N TRP A 61 11.77 -18.65 3.31
CA TRP A 61 11.37 -20.05 3.49
C TRP A 61 10.64 -20.28 4.82
N GLU A 62 11.20 -19.79 5.93
CA GLU A 62 10.60 -19.93 7.26
C GLU A 62 9.27 -19.19 7.36
N VAL A 63 9.19 -17.99 6.77
CA VAL A 63 7.92 -17.24 6.69
C VAL A 63 6.87 -18.05 5.95
N CYS A 64 7.23 -18.69 4.85
CA CYS A 64 6.30 -19.51 4.06
C CYS A 64 5.85 -20.78 4.79
N GLU A 65 6.70 -21.36 5.64
CA GLU A 65 6.35 -22.52 6.47
C GLU A 65 5.33 -22.18 7.56
N LEU A 66 5.26 -20.91 8.00
CA LEU A 66 4.24 -20.42 8.92
C LEU A 66 2.92 -20.05 8.22
N SER A 67 2.86 -20.18 6.90
CA SER A 67 1.67 -19.81 6.14
C SER A 67 0.61 -20.90 6.16
N GLU A 68 -0.59 -20.53 6.57
CA GLU A 68 -1.76 -21.41 6.48
C GLU A 68 -2.23 -21.57 5.03
N ALA A 69 -2.85 -22.71 4.74
CA ALA A 69 -3.49 -22.96 3.46
C ALA A 69 -4.67 -21.99 3.27
N SER A 70 -4.67 -21.29 2.14
CA SER A 70 -5.76 -20.42 1.73
C SER A 70 -6.95 -21.26 1.24
N ASN A 71 -8.17 -20.85 1.58
CA ASN A 71 -9.41 -21.47 1.07
C ASN A 71 -9.67 -21.18 -0.43
N LYS A 72 -8.74 -20.53 -1.14
CA LYS A 72 -8.86 -20.20 -2.56
C LYS A 72 -8.15 -21.24 -3.44
N THR A 73 -8.66 -21.40 -4.66
CA THR A 73 -8.01 -22.23 -5.70
C THR A 73 -6.60 -21.74 -6.03
N TRP A 74 -6.43 -20.42 -6.03
CA TRP A 74 -5.16 -19.72 -6.22
C TRP A 74 -5.24 -18.31 -5.60
N PRO A 75 -4.19 -17.80 -4.93
CA PRO A 75 -3.03 -18.53 -4.41
C PRO A 75 -3.42 -19.53 -3.31
N ARG A 76 -2.70 -20.66 -3.23
CA ARG A 76 -2.99 -21.74 -2.28
C ARG A 76 -2.45 -21.47 -0.87
N PHE A 77 -1.47 -20.57 -0.76
CA PHE A 77 -0.85 -20.19 0.50
C PHE A 77 -0.74 -18.66 0.56
N GLY A 78 -0.61 -18.13 1.77
CA GLY A 78 -0.49 -16.70 2.02
C GLY A 78 -1.84 -16.00 2.04
N VAL A 79 -2.54 -16.07 3.18
CA VAL A 79 -3.72 -15.23 3.42
C VAL A 79 -3.25 -13.78 3.56
N PRO A 80 -3.69 -12.85 2.69
CA PRO A 80 -3.26 -11.47 2.77
C PRO A 80 -3.88 -10.76 3.98
N ILE A 81 -3.11 -9.92 4.67
CA ILE A 81 -3.62 -9.11 5.79
C ILE A 81 -4.52 -7.97 5.33
N ALA A 82 -4.34 -7.52 4.08
CA ALA A 82 -5.13 -6.48 3.45
C ALA A 82 -5.31 -6.79 1.95
N PRO A 83 -6.48 -6.49 1.36
CA PRO A 83 -6.72 -6.76 -0.05
C PRO A 83 -5.77 -5.94 -0.95
N ASN A 84 -5.32 -6.54 -2.05
CA ASN A 84 -4.44 -5.92 -3.05
C ASN A 84 -3.02 -5.55 -2.58
N TYR A 85 -2.60 -5.98 -1.38
CA TYR A 85 -1.22 -5.83 -0.91
C TYR A 85 -0.51 -7.17 -0.79
N PRO A 86 0.83 -7.22 -1.00
CA PRO A 86 1.58 -8.47 -1.00
C PRO A 86 1.84 -9.04 0.40
N TYR A 87 1.35 -8.39 1.47
CA TYR A 87 1.62 -8.74 2.86
C TYR A 87 0.68 -9.85 3.35
N ILE A 88 1.24 -10.90 3.96
CA ILE A 88 0.50 -12.10 4.38
C ILE A 88 0.50 -12.29 5.90
N SER A 89 -0.51 -13.01 6.41
CA SER A 89 -0.66 -13.35 7.83
C SER A 89 0.58 -14.04 8.41
N ALA A 90 1.29 -14.83 7.61
CA ALA A 90 2.50 -15.52 8.02
C ALA A 90 3.64 -14.56 8.39
N GLU A 91 3.72 -13.39 7.77
CA GLU A 91 4.70 -12.36 8.13
C GLU A 91 4.43 -11.80 9.52
N VAL A 92 3.17 -11.73 9.95
CA VAL A 92 2.80 -11.30 11.30
C VAL A 92 3.32 -12.30 12.32
N ARG A 93 3.06 -13.60 12.11
CA ARG A 93 3.57 -14.69 12.96
C ARG A 93 5.11 -14.68 13.01
N TYR A 94 5.76 -14.52 11.86
CA TYR A 94 7.22 -14.44 11.80
C TYR A 94 7.76 -13.21 12.55
N ALA A 95 7.13 -12.05 12.36
CA ALA A 95 7.55 -10.82 13.02
C ALA A 95 7.42 -10.89 14.55
N CYS A 96 6.44 -11.62 15.09
CA CYS A 96 6.35 -11.88 16.53
C CYS A 96 7.59 -12.63 17.05
N LYS A 97 8.14 -13.57 16.28
CA LYS A 97 9.41 -14.23 16.59
C LYS A 97 10.61 -13.28 16.47
N GLU A 98 10.51 -12.27 15.61
CA GLU A 98 11.47 -11.16 15.50
C GLU A 98 11.17 -9.99 16.46
N TYR A 99 10.61 -10.29 17.64
CA TYR A 99 10.35 -9.33 18.72
C TYR A 99 9.42 -8.17 18.37
N ALA A 100 8.50 -8.36 17.40
CA ALA A 100 7.39 -7.44 17.23
C ALA A 100 6.40 -7.64 18.39
N CYS A 101 6.29 -6.62 19.24
CA CYS A 101 5.47 -6.67 20.46
C CYS A 101 4.22 -5.79 20.36
N THR A 102 4.06 -5.02 19.29
CA THR A 102 2.91 -4.13 19.08
C THR A 102 2.37 -4.26 17.66
N ILE A 103 1.07 -3.98 17.49
CA ILE A 103 0.45 -3.95 16.16
C ILE A 103 1.09 -2.84 15.29
N GLU A 104 1.56 -1.76 15.91
CA GLU A 104 2.34 -0.72 15.22
C GLU A 104 3.61 -1.28 14.57
N ASP A 105 4.38 -2.15 15.26
CA ASP A 105 5.62 -2.72 14.72
C ASP A 105 5.35 -3.44 13.39
N ILE A 106 4.23 -4.16 13.32
CA ILE A 106 3.80 -4.87 12.12
C ILE A 106 3.42 -3.90 11.00
N LEU A 107 2.48 -2.99 11.27
CA LEU A 107 1.87 -2.15 10.24
C LEU A 107 2.79 -1.01 9.77
N SER A 108 3.69 -0.53 10.63
CA SER A 108 4.59 0.58 10.30
C SER A 108 6.01 0.14 9.94
N ARG A 109 6.63 -0.78 10.71
CA ARG A 109 8.06 -1.10 10.55
C ARG A 109 8.29 -2.32 9.65
N ARG A 110 7.53 -3.39 9.84
CA ARG A 110 7.70 -4.67 9.13
C ARG A 110 7.08 -4.65 7.73
N THR A 111 5.81 -4.28 7.63
CA THR A 111 5.09 -4.22 6.34
C THR A 111 5.14 -2.84 5.69
N ARG A 112 5.15 -1.78 6.52
CA ARG A 112 4.98 -0.37 6.10
C ARG A 112 3.63 -0.08 5.45
N LEU A 113 2.62 -0.93 5.65
CA LEU A 113 1.27 -0.74 5.13
C LEU A 113 0.66 0.59 5.60
N ALA A 114 0.93 1.01 6.84
CA ALA A 114 0.46 2.29 7.40
C ALA A 114 0.95 3.52 6.60
N PHE A 115 2.13 3.45 5.99
CA PHE A 115 2.67 4.53 5.14
C PHE A 115 2.08 4.50 3.72
N LEU A 116 1.70 3.33 3.23
CA LEU A 116 1.17 3.15 1.88
C LEU A 116 -0.31 3.52 1.81
N ASN A 117 -1.11 3.04 2.76
CA ASN A 117 -2.55 3.26 2.77
C ASN A 117 -3.12 3.09 4.19
N LYS A 118 -3.61 4.20 4.75
CA LYS A 118 -4.18 4.24 6.10
C LYS A 118 -5.42 3.35 6.22
N ASP A 119 -6.28 3.33 5.22
CA ASP A 119 -7.58 2.65 5.28
C ASP A 119 -7.37 1.14 5.21
N ALA A 120 -6.45 0.69 4.37
CA ALA A 120 -6.00 -0.69 4.31
C ALA A 120 -5.31 -1.13 5.61
N ALA A 121 -4.48 -0.25 6.20
CA ALA A 121 -3.83 -0.52 7.48
C ALA A 121 -4.84 -0.64 8.62
N SER A 122 -5.82 0.27 8.71
CA SER A 122 -6.90 0.23 9.70
C SER A 122 -7.77 -1.02 9.55
N ALA A 123 -8.10 -1.42 8.31
CA ALA A 123 -8.85 -2.64 8.04
C ALA A 123 -8.08 -3.92 8.43
N ALA A 124 -6.74 -3.89 8.42
CA ALA A 124 -5.90 -5.01 8.82
C ALA A 124 -5.72 -5.16 10.33
N ILE A 125 -6.00 -4.12 11.14
CA ILE A 125 -5.79 -4.13 12.60
C ILE A 125 -6.43 -5.34 13.29
N PRO A 126 -7.72 -5.68 13.06
CA PRO A 126 -8.35 -6.78 13.78
C PRO A 126 -7.66 -8.12 13.51
N MET A 127 -7.35 -8.42 12.25
CA MET A 127 -6.67 -9.66 11.86
C MET A 127 -5.26 -9.73 12.44
N VAL A 128 -4.50 -8.63 12.42
CA VAL A 128 -3.16 -8.58 13.02
C VAL A 128 -3.24 -8.77 14.53
N ALA A 129 -4.22 -8.16 15.19
CA ALA A 129 -4.44 -8.31 16.63
C ALA A 129 -4.78 -9.76 17.02
N ASP A 130 -5.62 -10.45 16.24
CA ASP A 130 -5.95 -11.85 16.45
C ASP A 130 -4.69 -12.74 16.40
N ILE A 131 -3.88 -12.57 15.35
CA ILE A 131 -2.64 -13.35 15.17
C ILE A 131 -1.63 -13.05 16.27
N MET A 132 -1.42 -11.77 16.60
CA MET A 132 -0.47 -11.39 17.65
C MET A 132 -0.93 -11.86 19.04
N ALA A 133 -2.24 -11.86 19.31
CA ALA A 133 -2.77 -12.37 20.56
C ALA A 133 -2.53 -13.87 20.72
N GLU A 134 -2.66 -14.65 19.64
CA GLU A 134 -2.34 -16.08 19.61
C GLU A 134 -0.84 -16.33 19.87
N GLU A 135 0.05 -15.61 19.16
CA GLU A 135 1.50 -15.83 19.23
C GLU A 135 2.13 -15.32 20.54
N LEU A 136 1.66 -14.19 21.07
CA LEU A 136 2.21 -13.54 22.26
C LEU A 136 1.43 -13.87 23.54
N GLY A 137 0.33 -14.62 23.44
CA GLY A 137 -0.51 -15.00 24.57
C GLY A 137 -1.22 -13.82 25.22
N TRP A 138 -1.71 -12.86 24.43
CA TRP A 138 -2.43 -11.70 24.97
C TRP A 138 -3.80 -12.09 25.53
N THR A 139 -4.20 -11.42 26.61
CA THR A 139 -5.58 -11.45 27.06
C THR A 139 -6.45 -10.56 26.18
N GLU A 140 -7.77 -10.75 26.21
CA GLU A 140 -8.71 -9.90 25.47
C GLU A 140 -8.58 -8.41 25.86
N ASP A 141 -8.26 -8.12 27.12
CA ASP A 141 -8.03 -6.74 27.59
C ASP A 141 -6.80 -6.11 26.91
N VAL A 142 -5.67 -6.84 26.87
CA VAL A 142 -4.43 -6.37 26.23
C VAL A 142 -4.65 -6.21 24.73
N LYS A 143 -5.35 -7.15 24.10
CA LYS A 143 -5.70 -7.07 22.68
C LYS A 143 -6.54 -5.83 22.37
N ALA A 144 -7.55 -5.53 23.18
CA ALA A 144 -8.37 -4.33 23.02
C ALA A 144 -7.56 -3.04 23.19
N GLU A 145 -6.65 -3.01 24.18
CA GLU A 145 -5.72 -1.89 24.39
C GLU A 145 -4.79 -1.70 23.18
N GLN A 146 -4.22 -2.77 22.64
CA GLN A 146 -3.35 -2.73 21.47
C GLN A 146 -4.10 -2.26 20.21
N ILE A 147 -5.33 -2.72 19.99
CA ILE A 147 -6.18 -2.26 18.89
C ILE A 147 -6.44 -0.75 18.99
N ALA A 148 -6.80 -0.27 20.19
CA ALA A 148 -7.06 1.16 20.41
C ALA A 148 -5.80 2.00 20.18
N ALA A 149 -4.65 1.55 20.69
CA ALA A 149 -3.36 2.21 20.50
C ALA A 149 -2.97 2.27 19.01
N ALA A 150 -3.08 1.15 18.30
CA ALA A 150 -2.75 1.06 16.87
C ALA A 150 -3.66 1.92 16.01
N THR A 151 -4.97 1.96 16.31
CA THR A 151 -5.93 2.80 15.59
C THR A 151 -5.56 4.28 15.72
N LYS A 152 -5.33 4.74 16.95
CA LYS A 152 -4.90 6.11 17.24
C LYS A 152 -3.56 6.45 16.55
N TYR A 153 -2.64 5.50 16.48
CA TYR A 153 -1.37 5.70 15.81
C TYR A 153 -1.54 5.83 14.30
N ILE A 154 -2.30 4.95 13.65
CA ILE A 154 -2.55 5.02 12.21
C ILE A 154 -3.25 6.33 11.83
N GLU A 155 -4.17 6.82 12.66
CA GLU A 155 -4.78 8.13 12.47
C GLU A 155 -3.74 9.27 12.43
N SER A 156 -2.64 9.14 13.17
CA SER A 156 -1.54 10.14 13.15
C SER A 156 -0.74 10.17 11.85
N TYR A 157 -0.81 9.13 11.00
CA TYR A 157 -0.12 9.09 9.71
C TYR A 157 -0.75 10.02 8.67
N ALA A 158 -2.00 10.45 8.90
CA ALA A 158 -2.54 11.61 8.23
C ALA A 158 -1.85 12.85 8.81
N GLY A 159 -0.66 13.19 8.27
CA GLY A 159 0.09 14.36 8.73
C GLY A 159 -0.80 15.60 8.87
N ARG A 160 -0.46 16.48 9.83
CA ARG A 160 -1.10 17.79 10.04
C ARG A 160 -1.39 18.41 8.68
N ILE A 161 -2.67 18.49 8.32
CA ILE A 161 -3.09 19.33 7.22
C ILE A 161 -2.85 20.75 7.75
N PRO A 162 -1.95 21.56 7.18
CA PRO A 162 -1.92 22.97 7.54
C PRO A 162 -3.31 23.53 7.26
N ASP A 163 -3.90 24.25 8.22
CA ASP A 163 -5.19 24.96 8.12
C ASP A 163 -5.20 26.07 7.05
N ASN A 164 -4.32 26.00 6.05
CA ASN A 164 -4.33 26.93 4.95
C ASN A 164 -5.43 26.49 3.98
N GLN A 165 -6.48 27.31 3.88
CA GLN A 165 -7.68 27.12 3.06
C GLN A 165 -7.43 26.97 1.54
N GLU A 166 -6.20 26.76 1.10
CA GLU A 166 -5.78 26.68 -0.31
C GLU A 166 -4.73 25.59 -0.57
N SER A 167 -4.87 24.41 0.05
CA SER A 167 -4.09 23.23 -0.37
C SER A 167 -5.01 22.04 -0.64
N THR A 168 -5.78 22.17 -1.72
CA THR A 168 -6.63 21.13 -2.30
C THR A 168 -5.77 20.07 -2.99
N LEU A 169 -5.02 19.28 -2.22
CA LEU A 169 -4.40 18.06 -2.72
C LEU A 169 -4.39 17.00 -1.62
N ARG A 170 -5.50 16.28 -1.47
CA ARG A 170 -5.49 14.90 -0.96
C ARG A 170 -6.58 14.09 -1.66
N GLY A 171 -6.10 13.09 -2.40
CA GLY A 171 -6.90 12.21 -3.23
C GLY A 171 -8.05 11.57 -2.46
N LYS A 172 -9.26 11.90 -2.89
CA LYS A 172 -10.38 10.96 -2.80
C LYS A 172 -10.04 9.83 -3.77
N ASN A 173 -9.74 8.64 -3.24
CA ASN A 173 -9.82 7.44 -4.07
C ASN A 173 -11.31 7.23 -4.35
N TYR A 174 -11.77 7.68 -5.52
CA TYR A 174 -13.13 7.42 -5.95
C TYR A 174 -13.23 5.93 -6.28
N THR A 175 -13.89 5.19 -5.39
CA THR A 175 -14.12 3.74 -5.57
C THR A 175 -15.11 3.45 -6.69
N ASN A 176 -15.88 4.46 -7.10
CA ASN A 176 -16.90 4.35 -8.12
C ASN A 176 -16.90 5.59 -9.03
N ILE A 177 -17.14 5.39 -10.33
CA ILE A 177 -17.26 6.45 -11.34
C ILE A 177 -18.41 7.41 -10.98
N GLU A 178 -19.44 6.91 -10.30
CA GLU A 178 -20.56 7.70 -9.78
C GLU A 178 -20.12 8.73 -8.71
N GLU A 179 -19.15 8.41 -7.85
CA GLU A 179 -18.65 9.36 -6.85
C GLU A 179 -17.75 10.43 -7.48
N LEU A 180 -17.01 10.04 -8.53
CA LEU A 180 -16.21 10.98 -9.32
C LEU A 180 -17.14 11.95 -10.07
N PHE A 181 -18.19 11.42 -10.70
CA PHE A 181 -19.21 12.20 -11.41
C PHE A 181 -19.92 13.19 -10.49
N ASN A 182 -20.39 12.74 -9.33
CA ASN A 182 -21.02 13.61 -8.33
C ASN A 182 -20.07 14.64 -7.70
N ALA A 183 -18.76 14.42 -7.77
CA ALA A 183 -17.77 15.39 -7.31
C ALA A 183 -17.48 16.48 -8.36
N ILE A 184 -17.83 16.24 -9.61
CA ILE A 184 -17.68 17.18 -10.73
C ILE A 184 -18.97 17.98 -10.89
N ASP A 185 -20.12 17.28 -10.86
CA ASP A 185 -21.48 17.83 -10.90
C ASP A 185 -21.78 18.66 -9.64
N THR A 186 -21.37 19.93 -9.67
CA THR A 186 -21.43 20.84 -8.51
C THR A 186 -22.81 21.47 -8.41
N ASP A 187 -23.51 21.60 -9.55
CA ASP A 187 -24.87 22.13 -9.60
C ASP A 187 -25.95 21.04 -9.34
N GLY A 188 -25.55 19.77 -9.30
CA GLY A 188 -26.43 18.62 -9.04
C GLY A 188 -27.39 18.34 -10.19
N SER A 189 -27.07 18.81 -11.38
CA SER A 189 -27.89 18.66 -12.59
C SER A 189 -27.87 17.24 -13.15
N ARG A 190 -26.96 16.37 -12.67
CA ARG A 190 -26.68 15.01 -13.15
C ARG A 190 -26.11 14.96 -14.57
N PHE A 191 -25.61 16.09 -15.06
CA PHE A 191 -24.91 16.22 -16.33
C PHE A 191 -23.66 17.06 -16.08
N LEU A 192 -22.57 16.77 -16.78
CA LEU A 192 -21.37 17.60 -16.71
C LEU A 192 -21.37 18.58 -17.87
N ASP A 193 -21.34 19.86 -17.54
CA ASP A 193 -21.15 20.90 -18.53
C ASP A 193 -19.65 21.20 -18.78
N ARG A 194 -19.39 22.03 -19.79
CA ARG A 194 -18.03 22.42 -20.18
C ARG A 194 -17.26 23.13 -19.06
N ALA A 195 -17.96 23.91 -18.22
CA ALA A 195 -17.33 24.64 -17.13
C ALA A 195 -16.94 23.68 -16.00
N GLU A 196 -17.79 22.71 -15.67
CA GLU A 196 -17.55 21.72 -14.62
C GLU A 196 -16.40 20.76 -14.99
N VAL A 197 -16.30 20.33 -16.25
CA VAL A 197 -15.16 19.55 -16.73
C VAL A 197 -13.85 20.35 -16.66
N GLY A 198 -13.89 21.66 -16.91
CA GLY A 198 -12.74 22.56 -16.77
C GLY A 198 -12.32 22.81 -15.32
N GLU A 199 -13.29 22.95 -14.44
CA GLU A 199 -13.06 23.08 -13.00
C GLU A 199 -12.47 21.78 -12.44
N LEU A 200 -12.91 20.62 -12.92
CA LEU A 200 -12.30 19.34 -12.59
C LEU A 200 -10.86 19.25 -13.08
N ALA A 201 -10.58 19.57 -14.34
CA ALA A 201 -9.22 19.51 -14.88
C ALA A 201 -8.26 20.39 -14.06
N SER A 202 -8.71 21.59 -13.71
CA SER A 202 -7.98 22.52 -12.84
C SER A 202 -7.80 21.96 -11.43
N THR A 203 -8.83 21.35 -10.86
CA THR A 203 -8.81 20.71 -9.54
C THR A 203 -7.91 19.48 -9.49
N LEU A 204 -7.78 18.74 -10.60
CA LEU A 204 -6.88 17.59 -10.76
C LEU A 204 -5.44 18.01 -11.07
N GLY A 205 -5.16 19.31 -11.19
CA GLY A 205 -3.84 19.86 -11.48
C GLY A 205 -3.42 19.70 -12.95
N ILE A 206 -4.38 19.43 -13.84
CA ILE A 206 -4.16 19.33 -15.28
C ILE A 206 -4.50 20.70 -15.89
N SER A 207 -3.47 21.41 -16.36
CA SER A 207 -3.64 22.67 -17.08
C SER A 207 -3.94 22.36 -18.55
N LEU A 208 -5.23 22.25 -18.88
CA LEU A 208 -5.68 22.12 -20.27
C LEU A 208 -5.89 23.51 -20.86
N SER A 209 -5.42 23.72 -22.09
CA SER A 209 -5.79 24.87 -22.89
C SER A 209 -7.26 24.80 -23.31
N GLU A 210 -7.88 25.94 -23.66
CA GLU A 210 -9.29 26.00 -24.09
C GLU A 210 -9.57 25.10 -25.31
N GLU A 211 -8.56 24.89 -26.16
CA GLU A 211 -8.60 23.98 -27.32
C GLU A 211 -8.58 22.50 -26.91
N GLU A 212 -7.78 22.14 -25.90
CA GLU A 212 -7.69 20.77 -25.38
C GLU A 212 -8.92 20.39 -24.57
N LEU A 213 -9.48 21.35 -23.83
CA LEU A 213 -10.74 21.17 -23.10
C LEU A 213 -11.91 20.95 -24.07
N GLU A 214 -11.96 21.71 -25.17
CA GLU A 214 -12.94 21.50 -26.24
C GLU A 214 -12.81 20.11 -26.86
N ALA A 215 -11.57 19.68 -27.14
CA ALA A 215 -11.31 18.36 -27.71
C ALA A 215 -11.64 17.21 -26.75
N ALA A 216 -11.42 17.39 -25.45
CA ALA A 216 -11.78 16.42 -24.41
C ALA A 216 -13.31 16.36 -24.24
N PHE A 217 -13.96 17.51 -24.16
CA PHE A 217 -15.42 17.61 -24.03
C PHE A 217 -16.13 16.98 -25.22
N LYS A 218 -15.68 17.28 -26.45
CA LYS A 218 -16.23 16.67 -27.68
C LYS A 218 -16.00 15.16 -27.78
N GLN A 219 -14.98 14.62 -27.11
CA GLN A 219 -14.77 13.17 -27.03
C GLN A 219 -15.65 12.52 -25.97
N MET A 220 -16.12 13.28 -24.99
CA MET A 220 -17.00 12.80 -23.93
C MET A 220 -18.47 12.90 -24.35
N ASP A 221 -18.87 13.95 -25.07
CA ASP A 221 -20.21 14.16 -25.61
C ASP A 221 -20.41 13.41 -26.93
N GLU A 222 -20.76 12.12 -26.85
CA GLU A 222 -21.01 11.27 -28.03
C GLU A 222 -22.37 11.59 -28.68
N ASN A 223 -23.36 11.99 -27.89
CA ASN A 223 -24.71 12.26 -28.37
C ASN A 223 -24.89 13.70 -28.92
N GLY A 224 -23.92 14.60 -28.71
CA GLY A 224 -23.88 15.96 -29.23
C GLY A 224 -24.91 16.90 -28.60
N ASN A 225 -25.25 16.67 -27.33
CA ASN A 225 -26.24 17.45 -26.58
C ASN A 225 -25.62 18.60 -25.75
N ASP A 226 -24.31 18.86 -25.92
CA ASP A 226 -23.51 19.81 -25.15
C ASP A 226 -23.52 19.54 -23.62
N ARG A 227 -23.78 18.28 -23.21
CA ARG A 227 -23.91 17.84 -21.81
C ARG A 227 -23.50 16.38 -21.63
N VAL A 228 -22.41 16.12 -20.93
CA VAL A 228 -21.94 14.75 -20.70
C VAL A 228 -22.76 14.08 -19.60
N ASP A 229 -23.48 13.00 -19.93
CA ASP A 229 -24.18 12.21 -18.92
C ASP A 229 -23.27 11.16 -18.23
N LEU A 230 -23.78 10.51 -17.19
CA LEU A 230 -23.03 9.50 -16.43
C LEU A 230 -22.57 8.33 -17.31
N GLN A 231 -23.36 7.93 -18.30
CA GLN A 231 -23.09 6.78 -19.17
C GLN A 231 -22.01 7.13 -20.22
N GLU A 232 -22.05 8.34 -20.75
CA GLU A 232 -21.02 8.92 -21.60
C GLU A 232 -19.69 9.09 -20.85
N PHE A 233 -19.75 9.63 -19.64
CA PHE A 233 -18.59 9.77 -18.75
C PHE A 233 -17.97 8.42 -18.38
N GLU A 234 -18.81 7.42 -18.09
CA GLU A 234 -18.36 6.05 -17.79
C GLU A 234 -17.69 5.40 -19.01
N SER A 235 -18.28 5.57 -20.20
CA SER A 235 -17.73 5.03 -21.44
C SER A 235 -16.38 5.67 -21.75
N TRP A 236 -16.28 7.00 -21.68
CA TRP A 236 -15.02 7.73 -21.84
C TRP A 236 -13.95 7.28 -20.83
N CYS A 237 -14.30 7.17 -19.54
CA CYS A 237 -13.39 6.69 -18.49
C CYS A 237 -12.89 5.25 -18.76
N LYS A 238 -13.72 4.39 -19.36
CA LYS A 238 -13.34 3.02 -19.73
C LYS A 238 -12.41 2.97 -20.95
N TYR A 239 -12.65 3.83 -21.95
CA TYR A 239 -11.87 3.83 -23.19
C TYR A 239 -10.55 4.59 -23.09
N ASN A 240 -10.50 5.68 -22.31
CA ASN A 240 -9.28 6.47 -22.06
C ASN A 240 -8.56 6.08 -20.76
N ALA A 241 -8.87 4.89 -20.25
CA ALA A 241 -8.57 4.38 -18.91
C ALA A 241 -7.39 5.04 -18.17
N PHE A 242 -7.75 5.73 -17.08
CA PHE A 242 -6.93 5.96 -15.91
C PHE A 242 -5.97 4.77 -15.70
N PRO A 243 -4.65 4.96 -15.73
CA PRO A 243 -3.74 3.88 -15.46
C PRO A 243 -3.97 3.45 -14.01
N SER A 244 -4.32 2.17 -13.81
CA SER A 244 -4.35 1.48 -12.53
C SER A 244 -2.98 1.44 -11.80
N LYS A 245 -1.99 2.21 -12.29
CA LYS A 245 -0.71 2.54 -11.68
C LYS A 245 -0.27 3.92 -12.14
N GLY A 246 -0.38 4.94 -11.29
CA GLY A 246 0.38 6.19 -11.40
C GLY A 246 0.07 7.04 -12.63
N LEU A 247 -0.40 8.26 -12.38
CA LEU A 247 -0.69 9.27 -13.40
C LEU A 247 0.54 9.54 -14.29
N LEU A 248 0.54 9.02 -15.52
CA LEU A 248 1.31 9.56 -16.65
C LEU A 248 0.33 9.66 -17.83
N LEU A 249 -0.39 10.78 -17.88
CA LEU A 249 -1.06 11.22 -19.11
C LEU A 249 0.04 11.62 -20.10
N THR A 250 0.31 10.74 -21.05
CA THR A 250 1.13 11.04 -22.22
C THR A 250 0.20 11.66 -23.26
N PHE A 251 0.08 12.99 -23.24
CA PHE A 251 -0.25 13.74 -24.43
C PHE A 251 1.07 14.11 -25.11
N LEU A 252 1.38 13.34 -26.16
CA LEU A 252 2.41 13.43 -27.21
C LEU A 252 3.15 12.10 -27.42
#